data_AF-A0A3A6JMQ7-F1
#
_entry.id   AF-A0A3A6JMQ7-F1
#
_cell.length_a   1.000
_cell.length_b   1.000
_cell.length_c   1.000
_cell.angle_alpha   90.00
_cell.angle_beta   90.00
_cell.angle_gamma   90.00
#
_symmetry.space_group_name_H-M   'P 1'
#
loop_
_entity.id
_entity.type
_entity.pdbx_description
1 polymer ?
#
loop_
_entity_poly.entity_id
_entity_poly.type
_entity_poly.pdbx_seq_one_letter_code
_entity_poly.pdbx_strand_id
1 'polypeptide(L)'
;MPKYYGCPCEGCGRPLALTDDIVVCPDCGAPYHRECYEKLGRCIHTPAHGAGYEWTFPYKDDALRTCPSCGERTLRTEERCRCCGAVLPPESQCPEPPTQSQPGTDADGRFDYNDLYRQYQQTVEEPTRRNVQAAFGKEELIDGIPYSDWNDYIGKAAPVYLNDYSRMQLQHTKISMCFSALVFGPFYFFYRKAWKPAFGFLAAELVVALPTLLSMMQATGSPLTAGISSTAIVVLSRIMTVFSFALVMLRTLYAKWLYRKSAAERIRRIRAEFPDAAQRRAVLSAQGGVSIAGVIGAFVLLMVLGACATVLMGPNLDALAGMI
;
A
#
# COMPACT_ATOMS: atom_id res chain seq x y z
N MET A 1 12.60 -15.73 0.39
CA MET A 1 11.31 -16.34 0.03
C MET A 1 11.59 -17.45 -0.98
N PRO A 2 10.90 -18.61 -0.90
CA PRO A 2 11.25 -19.74 -1.75
C PRO A 2 10.91 -19.47 -3.22
N LYS A 3 11.87 -19.79 -4.09
CA LYS A 3 11.97 -19.39 -5.51
C LYS A 3 11.19 -20.33 -6.45
N TYR A 4 9.91 -20.60 -6.22
CA TYR A 4 9.20 -21.66 -6.97
C TYR A 4 8.17 -21.16 -7.98
N TYR A 5 7.67 -19.94 -7.81
CA TYR A 5 6.71 -19.35 -8.74
C TYR A 5 7.37 -19.07 -10.10
N GLY A 6 6.68 -19.44 -11.19
CA GLY A 6 7.19 -19.37 -12.56
C GLY A 6 8.00 -20.58 -13.02
N CYS A 7 8.35 -21.50 -12.10
CA CYS A 7 8.98 -22.78 -12.44
C CYS A 7 7.96 -23.76 -13.00
N PRO A 8 8.38 -24.68 -13.89
CA PRO A 8 7.55 -25.82 -14.25
C PRO A 8 7.27 -26.68 -13.01
N CYS A 9 6.01 -27.10 -12.85
CA CYS A 9 5.63 -28.15 -11.93
C CYS A 9 6.23 -29.48 -12.39
N GLU A 10 6.94 -30.21 -11.52
CA GLU A 10 7.56 -31.49 -11.87
C GLU A 10 6.53 -32.59 -12.23
N GLY A 11 5.26 -32.42 -11.84
CA GLY A 11 4.18 -33.35 -12.16
C GLY A 11 3.53 -33.12 -13.53
N CYS A 12 3.34 -31.86 -13.95
CA CYS A 12 2.55 -31.53 -15.15
C CYS A 12 3.26 -30.62 -16.16
N GLY A 13 4.46 -30.13 -15.83
CA GLY A 13 5.29 -29.25 -16.66
C GLY A 13 4.76 -27.80 -16.79
N ARG A 14 3.56 -27.49 -16.28
CA ARG A 14 3.00 -26.13 -16.36
C ARG A 14 3.67 -25.20 -15.34
N PRO A 15 3.85 -23.91 -15.67
CA PRO A 15 4.42 -22.96 -14.73
C PRO A 15 3.51 -22.80 -13.51
N LEU A 16 4.13 -22.72 -12.33
CA LEU A 16 3.44 -22.50 -11.07
C LEU A 16 3.05 -21.02 -10.93
N ALA A 17 1.76 -20.75 -10.93
CA ALA A 17 1.21 -19.41 -10.79
C ALA A 17 1.05 -19.00 -9.32
N LEU A 18 0.90 -17.69 -9.06
CA LEU A 18 0.69 -17.14 -7.72
C LEU A 18 -0.67 -17.54 -7.11
N THR A 19 -1.65 -17.87 -7.95
CA THR A 19 -2.97 -18.34 -7.53
C THR A 19 -2.99 -19.83 -7.23
N ASP A 20 -1.93 -20.56 -7.59
CA ASP A 20 -1.88 -22.00 -7.46
C ASP A 20 -1.55 -22.41 -6.02
N ASP A 21 -2.19 -23.47 -5.53
CA ASP A 21 -1.78 -24.11 -4.29
C ASP A 21 -0.56 -25.00 -4.58
N ILE A 22 0.60 -24.63 -4.04
CA ILE A 22 1.88 -25.28 -4.32
C ILE A 22 2.30 -26.13 -3.13
N VAL A 23 2.68 -27.37 -3.43
CA VAL A 23 3.31 -28.29 -2.48
C VAL A 23 4.76 -28.48 -2.89
N VAL A 24 5.66 -28.39 -1.92
CA VAL A 24 7.09 -28.64 -2.11
C VAL A 24 7.42 -29.96 -1.43
N CYS A 25 8.13 -30.85 -2.13
CA CYS A 25 8.56 -32.11 -1.55
C CYS A 25 9.52 -31.86 -0.38
N PRO A 26 9.29 -32.46 0.81
CA PRO A 26 10.14 -32.22 1.98
C PRO A 26 11.54 -32.83 1.84
N ASP A 27 11.72 -33.85 1.00
CA ASP A 27 12.99 -34.56 0.86
C ASP A 27 13.95 -33.88 -0.13
N CYS A 28 13.44 -33.45 -1.30
CA CYS A 28 14.26 -32.92 -2.40
C CYS A 28 13.96 -31.47 -2.78
N GLY A 29 12.93 -30.83 -2.21
CA GLY A 29 12.59 -29.43 -2.52
C GLY A 29 11.91 -29.21 -3.88
N ALA A 30 11.56 -30.27 -4.61
CA ALA A 30 10.88 -30.16 -5.90
C ALA A 30 9.45 -29.57 -5.75
N PRO A 31 9.06 -28.57 -6.56
CA PRO A 31 7.76 -27.91 -6.44
C PRO A 31 6.69 -28.54 -7.35
N TYR A 32 5.46 -28.63 -6.84
CA TYR A 32 4.31 -29.22 -7.52
C TYR A 32 3.05 -28.39 -7.28
N HIS A 33 2.08 -28.44 -8.21
CA HIS A 33 0.68 -28.13 -7.86
C HIS A 33 0.18 -29.15 -6.84
N ARG A 34 -0.60 -28.73 -5.84
CA ARG A 34 -1.19 -29.63 -4.83
C ARG A 34 -1.90 -30.81 -5.48
N GLU A 35 -2.75 -30.54 -6.47
CA GLU A 35 -3.48 -31.58 -7.21
C GLU A 35 -2.54 -32.56 -7.94
N CYS A 36 -1.41 -32.08 -8.46
CA CYS A 36 -0.45 -32.94 -9.16
C CYS A 36 0.27 -33.85 -8.15
N TYR A 37 0.65 -33.32 -7.00
CA TYR A 37 1.28 -34.09 -5.94
C TYR A 37 0.32 -35.14 -5.36
N GLU A 38 -0.94 -34.77 -5.13
CA GLU A 38 -1.99 -35.69 -4.64
C GLU A 38 -2.29 -36.81 -5.64
N LYS A 39 -2.37 -36.50 -6.94
CA LYS A 39 -2.56 -37.51 -8.00
C LYS A 39 -1.40 -38.50 -8.09
N LEU A 40 -0.17 -38.02 -7.88
CA LEU A 40 1.02 -38.88 -7.88
C LEU A 40 1.14 -39.68 -6.58
N GLY A 41 0.56 -39.21 -5.48
CA GLY A 41 0.62 -39.80 -4.14
C GLY A 41 2.00 -39.75 -3.47
N ARG A 42 3.05 -39.36 -4.22
CA ARG A 42 4.44 -39.19 -3.78
C ARG A 42 5.21 -38.34 -4.79
N CYS A 43 6.40 -37.88 -4.39
CA CYS A 43 7.33 -37.17 -5.26
C CYS A 43 7.75 -38.05 -6.47
N ILE A 44 7.85 -37.47 -7.67
CA ILE A 44 8.33 -38.21 -8.85
C ILE A 44 9.79 -38.65 -8.71
N HIS A 45 10.57 -37.90 -7.91
CA HIS A 45 11.96 -38.17 -7.61
C HIS A 45 12.18 -39.08 -6.39
N THR A 46 11.13 -39.69 -5.82
CA THR A 46 11.26 -40.62 -4.68
C THR A 46 12.37 -41.66 -4.86
N PRO A 47 12.59 -42.28 -6.04
CA PRO A 47 13.71 -43.21 -6.24
C PRO A 47 15.10 -42.57 -6.12
N ALA A 48 15.22 -41.26 -6.40
CA ALA A 48 16.46 -40.50 -6.36
C ALA A 48 16.73 -39.86 -4.98
N HIS A 49 15.75 -39.83 -4.08
CA HIS A 49 15.93 -39.27 -2.73
C HIS A 49 17.05 -39.98 -1.96
N GLY A 50 17.16 -41.31 -2.11
CA GLY A 50 18.23 -42.10 -1.47
C GLY A 50 19.65 -41.77 -1.96
N ALA A 51 19.78 -41.11 -3.12
CA ALA A 51 21.04 -40.64 -3.68
C ALA A 51 21.37 -39.18 -3.31
N GLY A 52 20.57 -38.54 -2.44
CA GLY A 52 20.76 -37.14 -2.05
C GLY A 52 20.34 -36.15 -3.13
N TYR A 53 19.38 -36.51 -3.99
CA TYR A 53 18.88 -35.61 -5.02
C TYR A 53 18.24 -34.36 -4.42
N GLU A 54 18.79 -33.20 -4.76
CA GLU A 54 18.26 -31.88 -4.42
C GLU A 54 17.78 -31.18 -5.71
N TRP A 55 16.54 -30.73 -5.70
CA TRP A 55 15.96 -30.00 -6.82
C TRP A 55 16.61 -28.63 -6.93
N THR A 56 17.07 -28.29 -8.13
CA THR A 56 17.69 -26.99 -8.41
C THR A 56 16.86 -26.21 -9.40
N PHE A 57 16.86 -24.89 -9.22
CA PHE A 57 16.09 -23.98 -10.06
C PHE A 57 16.60 -24.06 -11.52
N PRO A 58 15.75 -24.38 -12.50
CA PRO A 58 16.19 -24.80 -13.84
C PRO A 58 16.70 -23.65 -14.73
N TYR A 59 16.49 -22.39 -14.35
CA TYR A 59 16.88 -21.24 -15.15
C TYR A 59 17.99 -20.43 -14.47
N LYS A 60 18.97 -19.98 -15.26
CA LYS A 60 20.01 -19.08 -14.78
C LYS A 60 19.46 -17.66 -14.56
N ASP A 61 20.09 -16.90 -13.66
CA ASP A 61 19.61 -15.55 -13.28
C ASP A 61 19.68 -14.53 -14.44
N ASP A 62 20.54 -14.73 -15.44
CA ASP A 62 20.65 -13.91 -16.66
C ASP A 62 19.42 -14.04 -17.58
N ALA A 63 18.83 -15.23 -17.63
CA ALA A 63 17.61 -15.52 -18.36
C ALA A 63 16.33 -15.01 -17.67
N LEU A 64 16.44 -14.51 -16.42
CA LEU A 64 15.32 -14.05 -15.62
C LEU A 64 15.24 -12.51 -15.60
N ARG A 65 14.01 -12.02 -15.44
CA ARG A 65 13.68 -10.64 -15.09
C ARG A 65 12.58 -10.61 -14.04
N THR A 66 12.52 -9.56 -13.24
CA THR A 66 11.45 -9.37 -12.25
C THR A 66 10.21 -8.83 -12.94
N CYS A 67 9.07 -9.50 -12.77
CA CYS A 67 7.80 -9.01 -13.26
C CYS A 67 7.38 -7.75 -12.47
N PRO A 68 7.12 -6.61 -13.12
CA PRO A 68 6.67 -5.40 -12.42
C PRO A 68 5.28 -5.56 -11.77
N SER A 69 4.47 -6.49 -12.29
CA SER A 69 3.07 -6.69 -11.91
C SER A 69 2.90 -7.59 -10.69
N CYS A 70 3.78 -8.56 -10.48
CA CYS A 70 3.70 -9.47 -9.34
C CYS A 70 4.98 -9.55 -8.51
N GLY A 71 6.06 -8.88 -8.92
CA GLY A 71 7.35 -8.84 -8.22
C GLY A 71 8.15 -10.14 -8.27
N GLU A 72 7.67 -11.17 -8.98
CA GLU A 72 8.32 -12.48 -9.05
C GLU A 72 9.19 -12.62 -10.30
N ARG A 73 10.18 -13.53 -10.26
CA ARG A 73 11.07 -13.76 -11.39
C ARG A 73 10.36 -14.53 -12.50
N THR A 74 10.59 -14.12 -13.73
CA THR A 74 10.04 -14.75 -14.93
C THR A 74 11.06 -14.71 -16.05
N LEU A 75 10.89 -15.51 -17.10
CA LEU A 75 11.85 -15.55 -18.20
C LEU A 75 11.81 -14.26 -19.02
N ARG A 76 12.99 -13.76 -19.39
CA ARG A 76 13.16 -12.56 -20.22
C ARG A 76 12.61 -12.73 -21.63
N THR A 77 12.62 -13.95 -22.15
CA THR A 77 12.15 -14.33 -23.49
C THR A 77 10.63 -14.42 -23.59
N GLU A 78 9.91 -14.44 -22.46
CA GLU A 78 8.45 -14.55 -22.47
C GLU A 78 7.82 -13.17 -22.62
N GLU A 79 6.78 -13.07 -23.46
CA GLU A 79 5.97 -11.85 -23.55
C GLU A 79 5.03 -11.67 -22.37
N ARG A 80 4.76 -12.76 -21.63
CA ARG A 80 3.85 -12.79 -20.47
C ARG A 80 4.52 -13.45 -19.27
N CYS A 81 4.33 -12.86 -18.11
CA CYS A 81 4.82 -13.39 -16.85
C CYS A 81 4.21 -14.76 -16.58
N ARG A 82 5.05 -15.77 -16.40
CA ARG A 82 4.61 -17.14 -16.08
C ARG A 82 3.94 -17.27 -14.70
N CYS A 83 4.17 -16.31 -13.79
CA CYS A 83 3.66 -16.38 -12.42
C CYS A 83 2.27 -15.74 -12.26
N CYS A 84 2.01 -14.63 -12.99
CA CYS A 84 0.75 -13.89 -12.88
C CYS A 84 0.06 -13.65 -14.23
N GLY A 85 0.58 -14.14 -15.35
CA GLY A 85 0.01 -13.91 -16.69
C GLY A 85 0.24 -12.51 -17.28
N ALA A 86 0.73 -11.54 -16.48
CA ALA A 86 0.92 -10.15 -16.91
C ALA A 86 1.82 -9.99 -18.13
N VAL A 87 1.40 -9.20 -19.12
CA VAL A 87 2.26 -8.87 -20.28
C VAL A 87 3.49 -8.12 -19.78
N LEU A 88 4.68 -8.63 -20.11
CA LEU A 88 5.93 -8.03 -19.67
C LEU A 88 6.24 -6.82 -20.56
N PRO A 89 6.45 -5.62 -19.99
CA PRO A 89 6.82 -4.46 -20.79
C PRO A 89 8.19 -4.69 -21.44
N PRO A 90 8.48 -4.08 -22.59
CA PRO A 90 9.82 -4.07 -23.18
C PRO A 90 10.84 -3.64 -22.14
N GLU A 91 12.04 -4.21 -22.13
CA GLU A 91 13.04 -3.89 -21.09
C GLU A 91 13.48 -2.43 -21.11
N SER A 92 13.40 -1.76 -22.26
CA SER A 92 13.61 -0.31 -22.38
C SER A 92 12.52 0.54 -21.70
N GLN A 93 11.39 -0.05 -21.34
CA GLN A 93 10.25 0.58 -20.65
C GLN A 93 10.12 0.11 -19.19
N CYS A 94 11.01 -0.79 -18.73
CA CYS A 94 11.20 -0.96 -17.30
C CYS A 94 11.71 0.38 -16.75
N PRO A 95 11.09 0.95 -15.70
CA PRO A 95 11.64 2.14 -15.09
C PRO A 95 13.03 1.79 -14.54
N GLU A 96 14.08 2.24 -15.23
CA GLU A 96 15.36 2.48 -14.56
C GLU A 96 15.08 3.48 -13.41
N PRO A 97 15.81 3.39 -12.27
CA PRO A 97 15.76 4.45 -11.26
C PRO A 97 15.92 5.79 -11.97
N PRO A 98 15.09 6.79 -11.66
CA PRO A 98 14.75 7.85 -12.60
C PRO A 98 16.01 8.60 -13.01
N THR A 99 16.51 8.30 -14.21
CA THR A 99 17.35 9.23 -14.95
C THR A 99 16.40 10.37 -15.31
N GLN A 100 16.70 11.56 -14.79
CA GLN A 100 15.90 12.77 -14.96
C GLN A 100 15.77 13.10 -16.46
N SER A 101 14.83 12.49 -17.16
CA SER A 101 14.36 13.00 -18.43
C SER A 101 13.51 14.23 -18.10
N GLN A 102 14.08 15.40 -18.42
CA GLN A 102 13.47 16.70 -18.21
C GLN A 102 12.06 16.72 -18.83
N PRO A 103 11.02 17.17 -18.09
CA PRO A 103 9.67 17.23 -18.64
C PRO A 103 9.58 18.25 -19.78
N GLY A 104 8.76 17.93 -20.78
CA GLY A 104 8.54 18.73 -21.97
C GLY A 104 8.19 20.19 -21.64
N THR A 105 8.99 21.10 -22.19
CA THR A 105 8.67 22.52 -22.26
C THR A 105 7.90 22.79 -23.54
N ASP A 106 6.84 23.60 -23.46
CA ASP A 106 6.17 24.16 -24.64
C ASP A 106 7.15 24.98 -25.49
N ALA A 107 6.76 25.33 -26.73
CA ALA A 107 7.57 26.15 -27.64
C ALA A 107 8.04 27.50 -27.05
N ASP A 108 7.36 27.98 -25.99
CA ASP A 108 7.68 29.19 -25.23
C ASP A 108 8.47 28.94 -23.92
N GLY A 109 9.00 27.72 -23.72
CA GLY A 109 9.83 27.40 -22.55
C GLY A 109 9.06 27.25 -21.23
N ARG A 110 7.72 27.16 -21.27
CA ARG A 110 6.87 26.97 -20.08
C ARG A 110 6.63 25.48 -19.82
N PHE A 111 6.61 25.10 -18.54
CA PHE A 111 6.37 23.73 -18.11
C PHE A 111 4.91 23.32 -18.37
N ASP A 112 4.67 22.41 -19.31
CA ASP A 112 3.30 21.94 -19.60
C ASP A 112 2.89 20.82 -18.63
N TYR A 113 2.04 21.20 -17.68
CA TYR A 113 1.43 20.25 -16.76
C TYR A 113 0.57 19.20 -17.50
N ASN A 114 -0.05 19.54 -18.64
CA ASN A 114 -0.88 18.60 -19.38
C ASN A 114 -0.06 17.53 -20.09
N ASP A 115 1.10 17.89 -20.65
CA ASP A 115 1.99 16.91 -21.27
C ASP A 115 2.59 15.95 -20.24
N LEU A 116 2.95 16.46 -19.06
CA LEU A 116 3.34 15.61 -17.92
C LEU A 116 2.22 14.63 -17.52
N TYR A 117 0.97 15.10 -17.47
CA TYR A 117 -0.18 14.23 -17.18
C TYR A 117 -0.41 13.20 -18.29
N ARG A 118 -0.31 13.56 -19.58
CA ARG A 118 -0.43 12.60 -20.69
C ARG A 118 0.67 11.57 -20.70
N GLN A 119 1.92 12.00 -20.49
CA GLN A 119 3.06 11.10 -20.40
C GLN A 119 2.89 10.13 -19.23
N TYR A 120 2.48 10.63 -18.06
CA TYR A 120 2.16 9.77 -16.92
C TYR A 120 1.04 8.77 -17.25
N GLN A 121 0.01 9.22 -17.97
CA GLN A 121 -1.10 8.37 -18.38
C GLN A 121 -0.63 7.25 -19.32
N GLN A 122 0.19 7.57 -20.32
CA GLN A 122 0.73 6.57 -21.25
C GLN A 122 1.76 5.64 -20.60
N THR A 123 2.64 6.17 -19.75
CA THR A 123 3.72 5.40 -19.10
C THR A 123 3.24 4.56 -17.93
N VAL A 124 2.15 4.95 -17.25
CA VAL A 124 1.69 4.27 -16.02
C VAL A 124 0.31 3.62 -16.17
N GLU A 125 -0.67 4.30 -16.78
CA GLU A 125 -2.05 3.77 -16.86
C GLU A 125 -2.17 2.60 -17.82
N GLU A 126 -1.61 2.71 -19.02
CA GLU A 126 -1.73 1.67 -20.04
C GLU A 126 -1.00 0.37 -19.65
N PRO A 127 0.26 0.41 -19.17
CA PRO A 127 0.94 -0.79 -18.71
C PRO A 127 0.27 -1.37 -17.47
N THR A 128 -0.22 -0.53 -16.55
CA THR A 128 -0.93 -1.02 -15.37
C THR A 128 -2.20 -1.75 -15.75
N ARG A 129 -3.04 -1.16 -16.61
CA ARG A 129 -4.30 -1.79 -17.02
C ARG A 129 -4.05 -3.13 -17.70
N ARG A 130 -3.03 -3.21 -18.58
CA ARG A 130 -2.58 -4.48 -19.18
C ARG A 130 -2.11 -5.49 -18.14
N ASN A 131 -1.35 -5.05 -17.14
CA ASN A 131 -0.83 -5.89 -16.06
C ASN A 131 -1.93 -6.48 -15.18
N VAL A 132 -2.93 -5.66 -14.83
CA VAL A 132 -4.08 -6.09 -14.04
C VAL A 132 -5.00 -7.01 -14.85
N GLN A 133 -5.31 -6.65 -16.10
CA GLN A 133 -6.13 -7.46 -16.99
C GLN A 133 -5.54 -8.86 -17.22
N ALA A 134 -4.23 -8.92 -17.37
CA ALA A 134 -3.55 -10.18 -17.58
C ALA A 134 -3.37 -10.99 -16.28
N ALA A 135 -3.45 -10.35 -15.10
CA ALA A 135 -3.44 -11.00 -13.79
C ALA A 135 -4.79 -11.56 -13.33
N PHE A 136 -5.90 -10.90 -13.66
CA PHE A 136 -7.24 -11.29 -13.21
C PHE A 136 -8.15 -11.80 -14.35
N GLY A 137 -7.67 -11.82 -15.60
CA GLY A 137 -8.43 -12.26 -16.76
C GLY A 137 -9.45 -11.22 -17.25
N LYS A 138 -10.44 -11.67 -18.03
CA LYS A 138 -11.47 -10.80 -18.62
C LYS A 138 -12.41 -10.19 -17.57
N GLU A 139 -12.58 -10.86 -16.43
CA GLU A 139 -13.33 -10.38 -15.28
C GLU A 139 -12.36 -9.74 -14.29
N GLU A 140 -11.92 -8.51 -14.59
CA GLU A 140 -10.94 -7.76 -13.79
C GLU A 140 -11.47 -7.47 -12.37
N LEU A 141 -11.33 -8.43 -11.43
CA LEU A 141 -11.88 -8.34 -10.08
C LEU A 141 -10.77 -8.22 -9.02
N ILE A 142 -10.69 -7.05 -8.38
CA ILE A 142 -9.85 -6.81 -7.19
C ILE A 142 -10.75 -6.81 -5.96
N ASP A 143 -10.51 -7.69 -4.99
CA ASP A 143 -11.42 -7.94 -3.85
C ASP A 143 -12.86 -8.32 -4.25
N GLY A 144 -13.06 -8.95 -5.41
CA GLY A 144 -14.40 -9.24 -5.95
C GLY A 144 -15.15 -8.02 -6.49
N ILE A 145 -14.47 -6.88 -6.63
CA ILE A 145 -15.01 -5.63 -7.17
C ILE A 145 -14.43 -5.37 -8.57
N PRO A 146 -15.26 -5.02 -9.57
CA PRO A 146 -14.80 -4.68 -10.91
C PRO A 146 -13.77 -3.55 -10.91
N TYR A 147 -12.77 -3.68 -11.77
CA TYR A 147 -11.77 -2.63 -12.01
C TYR A 147 -12.40 -1.28 -12.35
N SER A 148 -13.50 -1.27 -13.11
CA SER A 148 -14.24 -0.05 -13.46
C SER A 148 -14.76 0.69 -12.23
N ASP A 149 -15.37 -0.02 -11.27
CA ASP A 149 -15.92 0.57 -10.05
C ASP A 149 -14.79 1.13 -9.17
N TRP A 150 -13.65 0.43 -9.12
CA TRP A 150 -12.44 0.93 -8.47
C TRP A 150 -11.88 2.19 -9.13
N ASN A 151 -11.84 2.21 -10.46
CA ASN A 151 -11.35 3.35 -11.24
C ASN A 151 -12.25 4.58 -11.02
N ASP A 152 -13.57 4.41 -11.10
CA ASP A 152 -14.54 5.46 -10.85
C ASP A 152 -14.46 5.97 -9.40
N TYR A 153 -14.22 5.10 -8.42
CA TYR A 153 -14.09 5.50 -7.02
C TYR A 153 -12.76 6.20 -6.69
N ILE A 154 -11.63 5.73 -7.23
CA ILE A 154 -10.32 6.30 -6.92
C ILE A 154 -10.06 7.58 -7.74
N GLY A 155 -10.51 7.61 -8.99
CA GLY A 155 -10.30 8.68 -9.96
C GLY A 155 -8.89 8.68 -10.55
N LYS A 156 -8.31 9.86 -10.76
CA LYS A 156 -7.05 10.06 -11.50
C LYS A 156 -5.85 9.24 -11.00
N ALA A 157 -5.80 8.92 -9.70
CA ALA A 157 -4.70 8.15 -9.13
C ALA A 157 -4.88 6.62 -9.28
N ALA A 158 -6.00 6.16 -9.86
CA ALA A 158 -6.41 4.76 -9.90
C ALA A 158 -5.33 3.82 -10.45
N PRO A 159 -4.57 4.16 -11.52
CA PRO A 159 -3.56 3.26 -12.04
C PRO A 159 -2.57 2.80 -10.97
N VAL A 160 -1.90 3.72 -10.28
CA VAL A 160 -0.89 3.36 -9.27
C VAL A 160 -1.50 2.53 -8.14
N TYR A 161 -2.66 2.94 -7.63
CA TYR A 161 -3.31 2.20 -6.55
C TYR A 161 -3.75 0.80 -6.99
N LEU A 162 -4.27 0.64 -8.20
CA LEU A 162 -4.77 -0.64 -8.68
C LEU A 162 -3.62 -1.60 -8.98
N ASN A 163 -2.48 -1.12 -9.50
CA ASN A 163 -1.27 -1.92 -9.60
C ASN A 163 -0.84 -2.46 -8.23
N ASP A 164 -0.77 -1.59 -7.22
CA ASP A 164 -0.40 -1.97 -5.85
C ASP A 164 -1.42 -2.95 -5.24
N TYR A 165 -2.71 -2.78 -5.52
CA TYR A 165 -3.77 -3.65 -5.01
C TYR A 165 -3.70 -5.03 -5.65
N SER A 166 -3.48 -5.10 -6.95
CA SER A 166 -3.22 -6.34 -7.67
C SER A 166 -2.00 -7.06 -7.09
N ARG A 167 -0.88 -6.37 -6.89
CA ARG A 167 0.31 -6.93 -6.23
C ARG A 167 0.01 -7.47 -4.83
N MET A 168 -0.65 -6.68 -3.99
CA MET A 168 -1.04 -7.09 -2.64
C MET A 168 -1.96 -8.32 -2.65
N GLN A 169 -2.87 -8.43 -3.63
CA GLN A 169 -3.77 -9.58 -3.76
C GLN A 169 -3.01 -10.83 -4.21
N LEU A 170 -2.19 -10.71 -5.24
CA LEU A 170 -1.43 -11.83 -5.82
C LEU A 170 -0.37 -12.37 -4.85
N GLN A 171 0.31 -11.49 -4.13
CA GLN A 171 1.34 -11.88 -3.16
C GLN A 171 0.77 -12.21 -1.77
N HIS A 172 -0.54 -12.06 -1.57
CA HIS A 172 -1.20 -12.14 -0.26
C HIS A 172 -0.54 -11.25 0.83
N THR A 173 0.01 -10.10 0.42
CA THR A 173 0.66 -9.15 1.33
C THR A 173 -0.24 -7.95 1.63
N LYS A 174 -0.03 -7.36 2.81
CA LYS A 174 -0.71 -6.12 3.23
C LYS A 174 0.21 -4.90 3.18
N ILE A 175 1.47 -5.12 2.81
CA ILE A 175 2.54 -4.13 2.89
C ILE A 175 2.73 -3.52 1.51
N SER A 176 2.53 -2.21 1.41
CA SER A 176 2.93 -1.42 0.25
C SER A 176 3.29 -0.01 0.73
N MET A 177 4.55 0.36 0.55
CA MET A 177 5.08 1.63 1.03
C MET A 177 4.33 2.80 0.39
N CYS A 178 3.87 3.72 1.23
CA CYS A 178 3.16 4.92 0.79
C CYS A 178 3.93 6.17 1.19
N PHE A 179 4.65 6.76 0.23
CA PHE A 179 5.43 7.97 0.46
C PHE A 179 4.56 9.14 0.96
N SER A 180 3.36 9.31 0.39
CA SER A 180 2.43 10.36 0.84
C SER A 180 1.99 10.17 2.29
N ALA A 181 1.79 8.93 2.74
CA ALA A 181 1.47 8.67 4.14
C ALA A 181 2.69 8.85 5.05
N LEU A 182 3.91 8.61 4.57
CA LEU A 182 5.13 8.91 5.33
C LEU A 182 5.22 10.40 5.64
N VAL A 183 5.14 11.24 4.60
CA VAL A 183 5.34 12.70 4.68
C VAL A 183 4.16 13.41 5.33
N PHE A 184 2.92 13.09 4.90
CA PHE A 184 1.73 13.85 5.29
C PHE A 184 0.96 13.26 6.45
N GLY A 185 1.56 12.38 7.25
CA GLY A 185 0.90 12.07 8.50
C GLY A 185 -0.42 11.29 8.35
N PRO A 186 -1.32 11.42 9.33
CA PRO A 186 -2.73 10.99 9.22
C PRO A 186 -3.53 11.81 8.19
N PHE A 187 -3.06 12.98 7.76
CA PHE A 187 -3.74 13.82 6.76
C PHE A 187 -3.91 13.10 5.42
N TYR A 188 -3.01 12.18 5.08
CA TYR A 188 -3.18 11.30 3.92
C TYR A 188 -4.54 10.57 3.93
N PHE A 189 -4.96 10.04 5.08
CA PHE A 189 -6.22 9.32 5.19
C PHE A 189 -7.43 10.25 5.13
N PHE A 190 -7.33 11.46 5.72
CA PHE A 190 -8.36 12.48 5.58
C PHE A 190 -8.53 12.91 4.12
N TYR A 191 -7.42 13.13 3.42
CA TYR A 191 -7.39 13.43 2.00
C TYR A 191 -8.07 12.32 1.18
N ARG A 192 -7.88 11.05 1.54
CA ARG A 192 -8.51 9.90 0.85
C ARG A 192 -9.85 9.46 1.45
N LYS A 193 -10.44 10.27 2.34
CA LYS A 193 -11.73 10.00 3.01
C LYS A 193 -11.78 8.65 3.76
N ALA A 194 -10.63 8.15 4.20
CA ALA A 194 -10.50 6.94 4.99
C ALA A 194 -10.65 7.27 6.48
N TRP A 195 -11.86 7.65 6.90
CA TRP A 195 -12.12 8.25 8.22
C TRP A 195 -11.71 7.36 9.41
N LYS A 196 -11.98 6.04 9.36
CA LYS A 196 -11.63 5.11 10.45
C LYS A 196 -10.12 5.14 10.77
N PRO A 197 -9.20 4.86 9.81
CA PRO A 197 -7.77 4.97 10.08
C PRO A 197 -7.32 6.42 10.28
N ALA A 198 -7.95 7.41 9.65
CA ALA A 198 -7.59 8.82 9.82
C ALA A 198 -7.67 9.27 11.28
N PHE A 199 -8.82 9.08 11.93
CA PHE A 199 -9.00 9.44 13.34
C PHE A 199 -8.20 8.53 14.27
N GLY A 200 -8.05 7.24 13.94
CA GLY A 200 -7.24 6.32 14.72
C GLY A 200 -5.76 6.74 14.80
N PHE A 201 -5.14 7.07 13.67
CA PHE A 201 -3.76 7.54 13.66
C PHE A 201 -3.62 8.94 14.25
N LEU A 202 -4.58 9.84 14.00
CA LEU A 202 -4.57 11.18 14.60
C LEU A 202 -4.60 11.11 16.14
N ALA A 203 -5.49 10.30 16.70
CA ALA A 203 -5.58 10.10 18.15
C ALA A 203 -4.30 9.47 18.72
N ALA A 204 -3.74 8.46 18.04
CA ALA A 204 -2.48 7.83 18.46
C ALA A 204 -1.31 8.82 18.45
N GLU A 205 -1.22 9.69 17.44
CA GLU A 205 -0.21 10.75 17.38
C GLU A 205 -0.37 11.77 18.52
N LEU A 206 -1.60 12.16 18.85
CA LEU A 206 -1.87 13.06 19.99
C LEU A 206 -1.44 12.44 21.33
N VAL A 207 -1.70 11.14 21.54
CA VAL A 207 -1.27 10.42 22.75
C VAL A 207 0.25 10.37 22.85
N VAL A 208 0.94 10.07 21.75
CA VAL A 208 2.40 10.00 21.70
C VAL A 208 3.04 11.38 21.88
N ALA A 209 2.33 12.47 21.55
CA ALA A 209 2.78 13.84 21.78
C ALA A 209 2.61 14.34 23.23
N LEU A 210 1.91 13.60 24.10
CA LEU A 210 1.65 14.01 25.49
C LEU A 210 2.92 14.32 26.31
N PRO A 211 4.02 13.56 26.24
CA PRO A 211 5.22 13.89 27.01
C PRO A 211 5.84 15.22 26.59
N THR A 212 5.75 15.57 25.30
CA THR A 212 6.21 16.86 24.80
C THR A 212 5.35 17.99 25.37
N LEU A 213 4.02 17.80 25.43
CA LEU A 213 3.12 18.74 26.08
C LEU A 213 3.46 18.91 27.57
N LEU A 214 3.64 17.81 28.32
CA LEU A 214 4.02 17.85 29.73
C LEU A 214 5.37 18.54 29.96
N SER A 215 6.35 18.27 29.09
CA SER A 215 7.66 18.92 29.15
C SER A 215 7.57 20.43 28.91
N MET A 216 6.73 20.86 27.98
CA MET A 216 6.48 22.29 27.73
C MET A 216 5.77 22.94 28.93
N MET A 217 4.75 22.29 29.48
CA MET A 217 4.04 22.76 30.69
C MET A 217 4.97 22.88 31.91
N GLN A 218 5.95 21.98 32.07
CA GLN A 218 6.97 22.12 33.11
C GLN A 218 7.89 23.31 32.84
N ALA A 219 8.35 23.49 31.60
CA ALA A 219 9.22 24.59 31.22
C ALA A 219 8.56 25.97 31.43
N THR A 220 7.24 26.06 31.30
CA THR A 220 6.46 27.29 31.49
C THR A 220 5.92 27.47 32.91
N GLY A 221 6.20 26.53 33.83
CA GLY A 221 5.82 26.65 35.24
C GLY A 221 4.34 26.36 35.54
N SER A 222 3.67 25.54 34.72
CA SER A 222 2.26 25.19 34.92
C SER A 222 2.03 24.39 36.21
N PRO A 223 1.03 24.77 37.05
CA PRO A 223 0.74 24.08 38.31
C PRO A 223 0.26 22.64 38.10
N LEU A 224 -0.27 22.31 36.92
CA LEU A 224 -0.73 20.96 36.54
C LEU A 224 0.42 19.94 36.45
N THR A 225 1.67 20.42 36.43
CA THR A 225 2.87 19.57 36.42
C THR A 225 3.58 19.51 37.77
N ALA A 226 3.02 20.15 38.80
CA ALA A 226 3.56 20.11 40.15
C ALA A 226 3.57 18.66 40.67
N GLY A 227 4.74 18.20 41.11
CA GLY A 227 4.92 16.83 41.60
C GLY A 227 5.28 15.79 40.53
N ILE A 228 5.31 16.15 39.23
CA ILE A 228 5.80 15.24 38.18
C ILE A 228 7.32 15.33 38.11
N SER A 229 8.02 14.20 38.25
CA SER A 229 9.48 14.14 38.10
C SER A 229 9.90 14.43 36.65
N SER A 230 10.84 15.37 36.48
CA SER A 230 11.43 15.69 35.17
C SER A 230 12.10 14.47 34.53
N THR A 231 12.80 13.65 35.33
CA THR A 231 13.38 12.39 34.89
C THR A 231 12.32 11.41 34.37
N ALA A 232 11.16 11.33 35.03
CA ALA A 232 10.07 10.47 34.59
C ALA A 232 9.49 10.92 33.23
N ILE A 233 9.32 12.23 33.02
CA ILE A 233 8.88 12.78 31.72
C ILE A 233 9.90 12.49 30.62
N VAL A 234 11.20 12.62 30.90
CA VAL A 234 12.26 12.32 29.91
C VAL A 234 12.25 10.83 29.54
N VAL A 235 12.14 9.93 30.52
CA VAL A 235 12.04 8.49 30.26
C VAL A 235 10.78 8.19 29.44
N LEU A 236 9.64 8.75 29.83
CA LEU A 236 8.38 8.59 29.09
C LEU A 236 8.49 9.13 27.66
N SER A 237 9.13 10.27 27.45
CA SER A 237 9.37 10.87 26.14
C SER A 237 10.22 9.96 25.24
N ARG A 238 11.26 9.32 25.78
CA ARG A 238 12.07 8.34 25.05
C ARG A 238 11.23 7.13 24.62
N ILE A 239 10.41 6.61 25.53
CA ILE A 239 9.49 5.49 25.23
C ILE A 239 8.49 5.90 24.14
N MET A 240 7.87 7.06 24.26
CA MET A 240 6.92 7.58 23.26
C MET A 240 7.58 7.88 21.92
N THR A 241 8.85 8.27 21.89
CA THR A 241 9.59 8.46 20.63
C THR A 241 9.73 7.14 19.86
N VAL A 242 9.99 6.03 20.54
CA VAL A 242 10.03 4.70 19.91
C VAL A 242 8.64 4.31 19.38
N PHE A 243 7.58 4.58 20.15
CA PHE A 243 6.21 4.37 19.66
C PHE A 243 5.84 5.27 18.49
N SER A 244 6.29 6.52 18.47
CA SER A 244 6.12 7.45 17.35
C SER A 244 6.72 6.88 16.06
N PHE A 245 7.98 6.41 16.14
CA PHE A 245 8.64 5.76 15.02
C PHE A 245 7.86 4.53 14.54
N ALA A 246 7.40 3.68 15.46
CA ALA A 246 6.59 2.51 15.12
C ALA A 246 5.27 2.91 14.44
N LEU A 247 4.57 3.94 14.93
CA LEU A 247 3.35 4.46 14.32
C LEU A 247 3.59 4.98 12.90
N VAL A 248 4.67 5.73 12.68
CA VAL A 248 5.06 6.21 11.35
C VAL A 248 5.33 5.04 10.41
N MET A 249 6.05 4.02 10.85
CA MET A 249 6.31 2.81 10.05
C MET A 249 5.02 2.05 9.74
N LEU A 250 4.19 1.78 10.74
CA LEU A 250 2.90 1.09 10.57
C LEU A 250 2.00 1.84 9.58
N ARG A 251 1.85 3.15 9.76
CA ARG A 251 1.09 3.97 8.83
C ARG A 251 1.66 3.88 7.41
N THR A 252 2.96 4.06 7.26
CA THR A 252 3.63 4.13 5.95
C THR A 252 3.51 2.82 5.17
N LEU A 253 3.66 1.69 5.85
CA LEU A 253 3.63 0.36 5.23
C LEU A 253 2.21 -0.15 4.96
N TYR A 254 1.23 0.22 5.80
CA TYR A 254 -0.14 -0.29 5.70
C TYR A 254 -1.15 0.73 5.17
N ALA A 255 -0.75 1.98 4.86
CA ALA A 255 -1.68 3.03 4.42
C ALA A 255 -2.51 2.63 3.19
N LYS A 256 -1.88 2.04 2.17
CA LYS A 256 -2.58 1.60 0.95
C LYS A 256 -3.54 0.45 1.24
N TRP A 257 -3.16 -0.49 2.10
CA TRP A 257 -4.02 -1.60 2.53
C TRP A 257 -5.21 -1.13 3.37
N LEU A 258 -4.99 -0.24 4.35
CA LEU A 258 -6.05 0.35 5.16
C LEU A 258 -7.04 1.13 4.30
N TYR A 259 -6.54 1.89 3.32
CA TYR A 259 -7.37 2.58 2.35
C TYR A 259 -8.14 1.59 1.47
N ARG A 260 -7.48 0.55 0.93
CA ARG A 260 -8.11 -0.53 0.15
C ARG A 260 -9.26 -1.18 0.91
N LYS A 261 -9.04 -1.57 2.17
CA LYS A 261 -10.06 -2.18 3.03
C LYS A 261 -11.26 -1.25 3.24
N SER A 262 -11.01 0.01 3.58
CA SER A 262 -12.09 0.98 3.80
C SER A 262 -12.83 1.34 2.51
N ALA A 263 -12.14 1.40 1.37
CA ALA A 263 -12.74 1.70 0.08
C ALA A 263 -13.57 0.52 -0.43
N ALA A 264 -13.07 -0.71 -0.32
CA ALA A 264 -13.79 -1.92 -0.71
C ALA A 264 -15.11 -2.11 0.07
N GLU A 265 -15.13 -1.76 1.36
CA GLU A 265 -16.36 -1.75 2.18
C GLU A 265 -17.39 -0.74 1.63
N ARG A 266 -16.94 0.48 1.31
CA ARG A 266 -17.79 1.55 0.75
C ARG A 266 -18.30 1.23 -0.65
N ILE A 267 -17.43 0.74 -1.54
CA ILE A 267 -17.80 0.39 -2.92
C ILE A 267 -18.84 -0.73 -2.91
N ARG A 268 -18.66 -1.78 -2.08
CA ARG A 268 -19.65 -2.85 -1.94
C ARG A 268 -21.00 -2.34 -1.44
N ARG A 269 -20.99 -1.41 -0.48
CA ARG A 269 -22.23 -0.77 0.00
C ARG A 269 -22.92 0.02 -1.11
N ILE A 270 -22.18 0.87 -1.84
CA ILE A 270 -22.72 1.66 -2.96
C ILE A 270 -23.28 0.73 -4.05
N ARG A 271 -22.60 -0.37 -4.35
CA ARG A 271 -23.07 -1.34 -5.34
C ARG A 271 -24.35 -2.08 -4.90
N ALA A 272 -24.53 -2.30 -3.60
CA ALA A 272 -25.77 -2.86 -3.06
C ALA A 272 -26.93 -1.84 -3.07
N GLU A 273 -26.64 -0.57 -2.80
CA GLU A 273 -27.65 0.51 -2.79
C GLU A 273 -28.05 0.96 -4.21
N PHE A 274 -27.12 0.94 -5.16
CA PHE A 274 -27.32 1.40 -6.55
C PHE A 274 -27.00 0.28 -7.55
N PRO A 275 -27.98 -0.57 -7.91
CA PRO A 275 -27.77 -1.64 -8.88
C PRO A 275 -27.57 -1.10 -10.31
N ASP A 276 -28.19 0.04 -10.64
CA ASP A 276 -28.02 0.71 -11.93
C ASP A 276 -26.57 1.20 -12.14
N ALA A 277 -26.01 0.92 -13.32
CA ALA A 277 -24.61 1.17 -13.61
C ALA A 277 -24.28 2.67 -13.75
N ALA A 278 -25.16 3.45 -14.36
CA ALA A 278 -24.93 4.88 -14.57
C ALA A 278 -25.02 5.65 -13.25
N GLN A 279 -26.05 5.35 -12.44
CA GLN A 279 -26.18 5.92 -11.09
C GLN A 279 -25.05 5.48 -10.17
N ARG A 280 -24.67 4.19 -10.18
CA ARG A 280 -23.53 3.68 -9.38
C ARG A 280 -22.25 4.44 -9.71
N ARG A 281 -21.93 4.61 -10.99
CA ARG A 281 -20.74 5.35 -11.43
C ARG A 281 -20.74 6.79 -10.90
N ALA A 282 -21.87 7.49 -11.03
CA ALA A 282 -21.99 8.86 -10.52
C ALA A 282 -21.75 8.91 -9.00
N VAL A 283 -22.36 8.01 -8.23
CA VAL A 283 -22.21 7.95 -6.77
C VAL A 283 -20.78 7.56 -6.36
N LEU A 284 -20.17 6.58 -7.03
CA LEU A 284 -18.78 6.17 -6.79
C LEU A 284 -17.81 7.34 -6.99
N SER A 285 -17.96 8.07 -8.11
CA SER A 285 -17.12 9.24 -8.41
C SER A 285 -17.31 10.40 -7.42
N ALA A 286 -18.54 10.61 -6.93
CA ALA A 286 -18.85 11.67 -5.98
C ALA A 286 -18.38 11.36 -4.55
N GLN A 287 -18.62 10.14 -4.07
CA GLN A 287 -18.22 9.72 -2.71
C GLN A 287 -16.73 9.39 -2.62
N GLY A 288 -16.15 8.91 -3.71
CA GLY A 288 -14.73 8.58 -3.84
C GLY A 288 -13.83 9.81 -3.99
N GLY A 289 -12.71 9.63 -4.68
CA GLY A 289 -11.76 10.69 -4.98
C GLY A 289 -11.00 11.19 -3.75
N VAL A 290 -10.84 12.50 -3.67
CA VAL A 290 -10.03 13.18 -2.65
C VAL A 290 -10.82 14.27 -1.94
N SER A 291 -10.42 14.65 -0.74
CA SER A 291 -11.09 15.66 0.09
C SER A 291 -10.09 16.65 0.69
N ILE A 292 -9.96 17.82 0.07
CA ILE A 292 -9.19 18.93 0.63
C ILE A 292 -9.88 19.47 1.89
N ALA A 293 -11.21 19.53 1.89
CA ALA A 293 -12.00 19.94 3.06
C ALA A 293 -11.74 19.05 4.28
N GLY A 294 -11.55 17.73 4.08
CA GLY A 294 -11.18 16.82 5.17
C GLY A 294 -9.81 17.13 5.77
N VAL A 295 -8.84 17.52 4.95
CA VAL A 295 -7.50 17.93 5.40
C VAL A 295 -7.57 19.26 6.15
N ILE A 296 -8.27 20.26 5.62
CA ILE A 296 -8.47 21.55 6.28
C ILE A 296 -9.19 21.35 7.62
N GLY A 297 -10.24 20.53 7.66
CA GLY A 297 -10.94 20.21 8.90
C GLY A 297 -10.05 19.56 9.96
N ALA A 298 -9.20 18.60 9.56
CA ALA A 298 -8.23 18.00 10.47
C ALA A 298 -7.18 19.02 10.96
N PHE A 299 -6.74 19.94 10.10
CA PHE A 299 -5.82 21.00 10.46
C PHE A 299 -6.44 21.98 11.45
N VAL A 300 -7.68 22.43 11.20
CA VAL A 300 -8.44 23.29 12.13
C VAL A 300 -8.64 22.59 13.47
N LEU A 301 -8.98 21.29 13.47
CA LEU A 301 -9.10 20.50 14.69
C LEU A 301 -7.79 20.50 15.49
N LEU A 302 -6.65 20.29 14.83
CA LEU A 302 -5.34 20.35 15.49
C LEU A 302 -4.98 21.75 15.99
N MET A 303 -5.35 22.81 15.26
CA MET A 303 -5.18 24.19 15.72
C MET A 303 -6.00 24.46 16.99
N VAL A 304 -7.25 24.00 17.04
CA VAL A 304 -8.11 24.14 18.24
C VAL A 304 -7.54 23.35 19.41
N LEU A 305 -7.14 22.10 19.19
CA LEU A 305 -6.51 21.27 20.24
C LEU A 305 -5.18 21.89 20.72
N GLY A 306 -4.39 22.44 19.80
CA GLY A 306 -3.17 23.17 20.11
C GLY A 306 -3.44 24.44 20.94
N ALA A 307 -4.46 25.21 20.58
CA ALA A 307 -4.88 26.38 21.35
C ALA A 307 -5.33 25.98 22.78
N CYS A 308 -6.13 24.92 22.90
CA CYS A 308 -6.49 24.37 24.22
C CYS A 308 -5.25 23.94 25.02
N ALA A 309 -4.27 23.29 24.37
CA ALA A 309 -3.02 22.89 25.01
C ALA A 309 -2.19 24.11 25.46
N THR A 310 -2.17 25.21 24.68
CA THR A 310 -1.46 26.44 25.09
C THR A 310 -2.09 27.11 26.30
N VAL A 311 -3.42 27.05 26.48
CA VAL A 311 -4.09 27.53 27.70
C VAL A 311 -3.57 26.77 28.93
N LEU A 312 -3.25 25.48 28.79
CA LEU A 312 -2.70 24.66 29.88
C LEU A 312 -1.22 25.01 30.22
N MET A 313 -0.49 25.64 29.28
CA MET A 313 0.91 26.00 29.45
C MET A 313 1.13 27.28 30.27
N GLY A 314 0.10 28.09 30.58
CA GLY A 314 0.29 29.35 31.29
C GLY A 314 0.29 29.23 32.83
N PRO A 315 0.96 30.15 33.56
CA PRO A 315 0.87 30.26 35.03
C PRO A 315 -0.47 30.83 35.53
N ASN A 316 -1.46 31.03 34.64
CA ASN A 316 -2.60 31.92 34.87
C ASN A 316 -3.97 31.24 34.67
N LEU A 317 -4.11 29.98 35.09
CA LEU A 317 -5.47 29.44 35.30
C LEU A 317 -6.23 30.28 36.36
N ASP A 318 -5.51 30.89 37.30
CA ASP A 318 -6.05 31.83 38.29
C ASP A 318 -6.60 33.14 37.67
N ALA A 319 -5.98 33.65 36.59
CA ALA A 319 -6.49 34.83 35.89
C ALA A 319 -7.75 34.55 35.05
N LEU A 320 -7.94 33.29 34.61
CA LEU A 320 -9.15 32.84 33.91
C LEU A 320 -10.31 32.59 34.89
N ALA A 321 -10.01 32.09 36.11
CA ALA A 321 -10.99 31.91 37.17
C ALA A 321 -11.51 33.24 37.75
N GLY A 322 -10.73 34.32 37.69
CA GLY A 322 -11.15 35.66 38.13
C GLY A 322 -11.93 36.49 37.11
N MET A 323 -12.17 35.96 35.90
CA MET A 323 -12.96 36.61 34.84
C MET A 323 -14.39 36.07 34.70
N ILE A 324 -14.79 35.09 35.52
CA ILE A 324 -16.14 34.53 35.63
C ILE A 324 -16.74 34.99 36.96
#